data_AF-A0A5P8P138-F1
#
_entry.id   AF-A0A5P8P138-F1
#
_cell.length_a   1.000
_cell.length_b   1.000
_cell.length_c   1.000
_cell.angle_alpha   90.00
_cell.angle_beta   90.00
_cell.angle_gamma   90.00
#
_symmetry.space_group_name_H-M   'P 1'
#
loop_
_entity.id
_entity.type
_entity.pdbx_description
1 polymer ?
#
loop_
_entity_poly.entity_id
_entity_poly.type
_entity_poly.pdbx_seq_one_letter_code
_entity_poly.pdbx_strand_id
1 'polypeptide(L)'
;MLKIVKKIKNTETTQQALEYVSEIREVKLAKLIMDLKNEYNLYEKLERIGYKIAIRKAKTSEELELCAVTIEENYYGEYDADLWAEEIRIKAYGALCYINNYFRSAQYEAFVDFTKTVKIQDPFEPISKEFLKLTQNYAPIHLVESIK
;
A
#
# COMPACT_ATOMS: atom_id res chain seq x y z
N MET A 1 -15.54 -20.54 -5.07
CA MET A 1 -14.77 -19.39 -5.59
C MET A 1 -15.67 -18.32 -6.24
N LEU A 2 -16.35 -18.59 -7.37
CA LEU A 2 -17.13 -17.57 -8.13
C LEU A 2 -18.17 -16.79 -7.32
N LYS A 3 -18.91 -17.46 -6.41
CA LYS A 3 -19.89 -16.79 -5.54
C LYS A 3 -19.25 -15.77 -4.59
N ILE A 4 -18.08 -16.09 -4.04
CA ILE A 4 -17.33 -15.20 -3.13
C ILE A 4 -16.81 -14.00 -3.93
N VAL A 5 -16.17 -14.24 -5.08
CA VAL A 5 -15.69 -13.15 -5.97
C VAL A 5 -16.85 -12.23 -6.39
N LYS A 6 -18.03 -12.77 -6.69
CA LYS A 6 -19.21 -11.97 -7.02
C LYS A 6 -19.66 -11.09 -5.85
N LYS A 7 -19.62 -11.61 -4.61
CA LYS A 7 -19.93 -10.82 -3.40
C LYS A 7 -18.94 -9.66 -3.23
N ILE A 8 -17.64 -9.92 -3.33
CA ILE A 8 -16.61 -8.87 -3.17
C ILE A 8 -16.76 -7.80 -4.26
N LYS A 9 -17.04 -8.19 -5.51
CA LYS A 9 -17.26 -7.23 -6.60
C LYS A 9 -18.47 -6.31 -6.37
N ASN A 10 -19.48 -6.82 -5.67
CA ASN A 10 -20.73 -6.12 -5.39
C ASN A 10 -20.66 -5.23 -4.14
N THR A 11 -19.53 -5.16 -3.43
CA THR A 11 -19.37 -4.14 -2.38
C THR A 11 -19.47 -2.75 -3.00
N GLU A 12 -19.87 -1.75 -2.23
CA GLU A 12 -20.02 -0.38 -2.73
C GLU A 12 -18.73 0.41 -2.48
N THR A 13 -18.13 0.23 -1.30
CA THR A 13 -17.00 1.04 -0.83
C THR A 13 -15.68 0.26 -0.79
N THR A 14 -14.58 1.01 -0.72
CA THR A 14 -13.23 0.49 -0.45
C THR A 14 -13.22 -0.29 0.87
N GLN A 15 -13.78 0.30 1.92
CA GLN A 15 -13.83 -0.28 3.26
C GLN A 15 -14.53 -1.63 3.28
N GLN A 16 -15.71 -1.74 2.66
CA GLN A 16 -16.44 -3.00 2.57
C GLN A 16 -15.63 -4.07 1.83
N ALA A 17 -14.88 -3.70 0.78
CA ALA A 17 -14.01 -4.65 0.09
C ALA A 17 -12.86 -5.14 0.97
N LEU A 18 -12.27 -4.27 1.81
CA LEU A 18 -11.22 -4.63 2.76
C LEU A 18 -11.74 -5.49 3.91
N GLU A 19 -12.94 -5.23 4.42
CA GLU A 19 -13.61 -6.08 5.42
C GLU A 19 -13.75 -7.52 4.92
N TYR A 20 -14.20 -7.69 3.66
CA TYR A 20 -14.24 -9.01 3.04
C TYR A 20 -12.87 -9.68 2.93
N VAL A 21 -11.79 -8.93 2.69
CA VAL A 21 -10.43 -9.48 2.69
C VAL A 21 -10.06 -9.98 4.09
N SER A 22 -10.41 -9.22 5.14
CA SER A 22 -10.21 -9.65 6.53
C SER A 22 -10.97 -10.95 6.83
N GLU A 23 -12.24 -11.05 6.44
CA GLU A 23 -13.03 -12.28 6.62
C GLU A 23 -12.39 -13.49 5.93
N ILE A 24 -11.87 -13.32 4.71
CA ILE A 24 -11.19 -14.38 3.96
C ILE A 24 -9.95 -14.87 4.74
N ARG A 25 -9.19 -13.94 5.33
CA ARG A 25 -8.00 -14.24 6.15
C ARG A 25 -8.37 -14.94 7.45
N GLU A 26 -9.39 -14.48 8.15
CA GLU A 26 -9.87 -15.11 9.38
C GLU A 26 -10.29 -16.56 9.13
N VAL A 27 -11.02 -16.83 8.04
CA VAL A 27 -11.40 -18.18 7.65
C VAL A 27 -10.17 -19.04 7.30
N LYS A 28 -9.20 -18.47 6.57
CA LYS A 28 -7.93 -19.14 6.24
C LYS A 28 -7.16 -19.52 7.50
N LEU A 29 -7.07 -18.62 8.47
CA LEU A 29 -6.39 -18.83 9.74
C LEU A 29 -7.12 -19.86 10.61
N ALA A 30 -8.45 -19.74 10.74
CA ALA A 30 -9.25 -20.67 11.52
C ALA A 30 -9.12 -22.11 11.00
N LYS A 31 -9.14 -22.31 9.67
CA LYS A 31 -8.91 -23.63 9.07
C LYS A 31 -7.51 -24.18 9.35
N LEU A 32 -6.49 -23.32 9.32
CA LEU A 32 -5.12 -23.71 9.67
C LEU A 32 -5.02 -24.15 11.14
N ILE A 33 -5.58 -23.37 12.08
CA ILE A 33 -5.57 -23.67 13.51
C ILE A 33 -6.31 -24.97 13.83
N MET A 34 -7.43 -25.23 13.14
CA MET A 34 -8.24 -26.43 13.33
C MET A 34 -7.70 -27.68 12.59
N ASP A 35 -6.53 -27.58 11.95
CA ASP A 35 -5.94 -28.64 11.11
C ASP A 35 -6.93 -29.18 10.06
N LEU A 36 -7.78 -28.30 9.54
CA LEU A 36 -8.69 -28.62 8.45
C LEU A 36 -7.97 -28.46 7.13
N LYS A 37 -8.39 -29.24 6.12
CA LYS A 37 -7.88 -29.10 4.75
C LYS A 37 -7.95 -27.62 4.31
N ASN A 38 -6.78 -27.01 4.20
CA ASN A 38 -6.65 -25.60 3.86
C ASN A 38 -6.25 -25.47 2.39
N GLU A 39 -7.12 -24.90 1.58
CA GLU A 39 -6.79 -24.55 0.20
C GLU A 39 -6.03 -23.21 0.19
N TYR A 40 -4.83 -23.21 0.74
CA TYR A 40 -4.03 -21.98 0.96
C TYR A 40 -3.97 -21.09 -0.28
N ASN A 41 -3.63 -21.70 -1.43
CA ASN A 41 -3.55 -21.02 -2.73
C ASN A 41 -4.89 -20.44 -3.19
N LEU A 42 -6.02 -21.02 -2.78
CA LEU A 42 -7.34 -20.48 -3.09
C LEU A 42 -7.60 -19.21 -2.28
N TYR A 43 -7.34 -19.25 -0.97
CA TYR A 43 -7.56 -18.11 -0.08
C TYR A 43 -6.68 -16.92 -0.45
N GLU A 44 -5.40 -17.16 -0.73
CA GLU A 44 -4.50 -16.11 -1.19
C GLU A 44 -4.95 -15.46 -2.51
N LYS A 45 -5.45 -16.26 -3.46
CA LYS A 45 -6.05 -15.74 -4.70
C LYS A 45 -7.28 -14.88 -4.43
N LEU A 46 -8.12 -15.27 -3.46
CA LEU A 46 -9.31 -14.52 -3.07
C LEU A 46 -8.95 -13.20 -2.38
N GLU A 47 -7.98 -13.22 -1.46
CA GLU A 47 -7.42 -12.02 -0.82
C GLU A 47 -6.92 -11.04 -1.88
N ARG A 48 -6.09 -11.51 -2.82
CA ARG A 48 -5.55 -10.67 -3.90
C ARG A 48 -6.64 -10.07 -4.79
N ILE A 49 -7.68 -10.84 -5.11
CA ILE A 49 -8.83 -10.33 -5.86
C ILE A 49 -9.55 -9.24 -5.05
N GLY A 50 -9.70 -9.44 -3.74
CA GLY A 50 -10.33 -8.46 -2.85
C GLY A 50 -9.55 -7.16 -2.75
N TYR A 51 -8.24 -7.21 -2.52
CA TYR A 51 -7.38 -6.03 -2.55
C TYR A 51 -7.47 -5.28 -3.88
N LYS A 52 -7.42 -5.99 -5.02
CA LYS A 52 -7.60 -5.36 -6.35
C LYS A 52 -8.96 -4.68 -6.52
N ILE A 53 -10.01 -5.21 -5.91
CA ILE A 53 -11.34 -4.59 -5.94
C ILE A 53 -11.36 -3.35 -5.04
N ALA A 54 -10.82 -3.43 -3.83
CA ALA A 54 -10.71 -2.30 -2.90
C ALA A 54 -9.97 -1.12 -3.56
N ILE A 55 -8.79 -1.37 -4.12
CA ILE A 55 -7.98 -0.36 -4.82
C ILE A 55 -8.74 0.28 -6.00
N ARG A 56 -9.58 -0.47 -6.71
CA ARG A 56 -10.40 0.07 -7.82
C ARG A 56 -11.58 0.90 -7.33
N LYS A 57 -12.04 0.68 -6.10
CA LYS A 57 -13.14 1.41 -5.49
C LYS A 57 -12.66 2.71 -4.85
N ALA A 58 -11.42 2.75 -4.37
CA ALA A 58 -10.81 3.95 -3.81
C ALA A 58 -10.96 5.16 -4.75
N LYS A 59 -11.50 6.24 -4.20
CA LYS A 59 -11.75 7.53 -4.86
C LYS A 59 -10.85 8.63 -4.30
N THR A 60 -10.27 8.44 -3.12
CA THR A 60 -9.36 9.40 -2.49
C THR A 60 -7.97 8.80 -2.30
N SER A 61 -6.97 9.66 -2.11
CA SER A 61 -5.62 9.25 -1.72
C SER A 61 -5.61 8.55 -0.36
N GLU A 62 -6.47 8.97 0.58
CA GLU A 62 -6.64 8.34 1.89
C GLU A 62 -7.13 6.89 1.78
N GLU A 63 -8.08 6.61 0.88
CA GLU A 63 -8.56 5.25 0.65
C GLU A 63 -7.51 4.36 -0.03
N LEU A 64 -6.66 4.94 -0.89
CA LEU A 64 -5.53 4.22 -1.48
C LEU A 64 -4.45 3.94 -0.44
N GLU A 65 -4.15 4.88 0.45
CA GLU A 65 -3.21 4.69 1.56
C GLU A 65 -3.69 3.60 2.51
N LEU A 66 -4.98 3.62 2.85
CA LEU A 66 -5.59 2.55 3.64
C LEU A 66 -5.39 1.18 2.98
N CYS A 67 -5.54 1.08 1.65
CA CYS A 67 -5.26 -0.16 0.92
C CYS A 67 -3.78 -0.56 1.02
N ALA A 68 -2.86 0.39 0.89
CA ALA A 68 -1.42 0.16 0.98
C ALA A 68 -1.02 -0.38 2.36
N VAL A 69 -1.40 0.32 3.43
CA VAL A 69 -1.18 -0.11 4.82
C VAL A 69 -1.79 -1.48 5.08
N THR A 70 -3.03 -1.70 4.62
CA THR A 70 -3.68 -3.01 4.79
C THR A 70 -2.95 -4.11 4.03
N ILE A 71 -2.22 -3.84 2.95
CA ILE A 71 -1.42 -4.86 2.25
C ILE A 71 -0.17 -5.19 3.06
N GLU A 72 0.61 -4.18 3.48
CA GLU A 72 1.86 -4.38 4.24
C GLU A 72 1.64 -5.18 5.53
N GLU A 73 0.62 -4.79 6.31
CA GLU A 73 0.38 -5.40 7.61
C GLU A 73 -0.06 -6.87 7.50
N ASN A 74 -0.61 -7.28 6.35
CA ASN A 74 -1.50 -8.43 6.30
C ASN A 74 -1.25 -9.42 5.15
N TYR A 75 -0.57 -9.03 4.08
CA TYR A 75 -0.30 -9.86 2.91
C TYR A 75 1.09 -10.50 2.99
N TYR A 76 1.16 -11.82 2.94
CA TYR A 76 2.41 -12.60 2.98
C TYR A 76 2.47 -13.61 1.82
N GLY A 77 2.00 -13.20 0.65
CA GLY A 77 1.90 -14.05 -0.53
C GLY A 77 3.17 -14.10 -1.38
N GLU A 78 3.04 -14.56 -2.62
CA GLU A 78 4.17 -14.63 -3.57
C GLU A 78 4.78 -13.25 -3.94
N TYR A 79 4.04 -12.16 -3.72
CA TYR A 79 4.51 -10.80 -3.97
C TYR A 79 5.02 -10.15 -2.68
N ASP A 80 6.06 -9.34 -2.83
CA ASP A 80 6.54 -8.44 -1.79
C ASP A 80 5.45 -7.40 -1.47
N ALA A 81 4.95 -7.43 -0.23
CA ALA A 81 3.85 -6.60 0.22
C ALA A 81 4.25 -5.12 0.31
N ASP A 82 5.49 -4.84 0.72
CA ASP A 82 6.02 -3.48 0.84
C ASP A 82 6.16 -2.87 -0.55
N LEU A 83 6.70 -3.63 -1.51
CA LEU A 83 6.81 -3.18 -2.89
C LEU A 83 5.42 -2.89 -3.50
N TRP A 84 4.45 -3.76 -3.25
CA TRP A 84 3.10 -3.57 -3.77
C TRP A 84 2.38 -2.38 -3.14
N ALA A 85 2.54 -2.18 -1.83
CA ALA A 85 2.03 -1.00 -1.14
C ALA A 85 2.64 0.28 -1.72
N GLU A 86 3.94 0.26 -2.02
CA GLU A 86 4.67 1.40 -2.60
C GLU A 86 4.14 1.80 -3.98
N GLU A 87 3.84 0.81 -4.83
CA GLU A 87 3.17 1.08 -6.12
C GLU A 87 1.82 1.78 -5.94
N ILE A 88 1.07 1.41 -4.89
CA ILE A 88 -0.23 2.03 -4.57
C ILE A 88 -0.03 3.45 -4.04
N ARG A 89 0.94 3.69 -3.15
CA ARG A 89 1.25 5.03 -2.64
C ARG A 89 1.71 5.99 -3.73
N ILE A 90 2.57 5.53 -4.63
CA ILE A 90 2.97 6.30 -5.82
C ILE A 90 1.76 6.68 -6.66
N LYS A 91 0.79 5.76 -6.81
CA LYS A 91 -0.46 6.06 -7.50
C LYS A 91 -1.35 7.06 -6.74
N ALA A 92 -1.37 7.00 -5.40
CA ALA A 92 -2.19 7.88 -4.56
C ALA A 92 -1.68 9.32 -4.53
N TYR A 93 -0.37 9.49 -4.37
CA TYR A 93 0.26 10.80 -4.15
C TYR A 93 0.93 11.36 -5.40
N GLY A 94 1.21 10.51 -6.39
CA GLY A 94 2.12 10.81 -7.48
C GLY A 94 3.58 10.63 -7.05
N ALA A 95 4.42 10.14 -7.97
CA ALA A 95 5.83 9.81 -7.67
C ALA A 95 6.61 10.99 -7.07
N LEU A 96 6.40 12.21 -7.59
CA LEU A 96 7.10 13.41 -7.10
C LEU A 96 6.71 13.77 -5.66
N CYS A 97 5.41 13.74 -5.33
CA CYS A 97 4.93 14.04 -3.98
C CYS A 97 5.37 12.95 -3.00
N TYR A 98 5.28 11.68 -3.42
CA TYR A 98 5.71 10.54 -2.61
C TYR A 98 7.20 10.62 -2.24
N ILE A 99 8.07 10.80 -3.23
CA ILE A 99 9.52 10.92 -3.00
C ILE A 99 9.84 12.16 -2.15
N ASN A 100 9.13 13.27 -2.35
CA ASN A 100 9.30 14.47 -1.53
C ASN A 100 8.91 14.23 -0.06
N ASN A 101 7.80 13.53 0.18
CA ASN A 101 7.38 13.17 1.54
C ASN A 101 8.38 12.21 2.19
N TYR A 102 8.92 11.25 1.42
CA TYR A 102 9.96 10.35 1.90
C TYR A 102 11.22 11.11 2.36
N PHE A 103 11.73 12.03 1.55
CA PHE A 103 12.90 12.84 1.93
C PHE A 103 12.63 13.86 3.04
N ARG A 104 11.36 14.05 3.44
CA ARG A 104 10.95 14.86 4.60
C ARG A 104 10.51 14.01 5.79
N SER A 105 10.62 12.69 5.69
CA SER A 105 10.17 11.76 6.73
C SER A 105 11.19 11.65 7.86
N ALA A 106 10.71 11.35 9.07
CA ALA A 106 11.57 11.06 10.22
C ALA A 106 12.51 9.87 9.96
N GLN A 107 12.09 8.91 9.14
CA GLN A 107 12.89 7.75 8.74
C GLN A 107 14.11 8.18 7.91
N TYR A 108 13.92 9.08 6.94
CA TYR A 108 15.05 9.60 6.15
C TYR A 108 15.98 10.46 7.00
N GLU A 109 15.45 11.28 7.92
CA GLU A 109 16.28 12.02 8.89
C GLU A 109 17.13 11.07 9.75
N ALA A 110 16.54 10.00 10.28
CA ALA A 110 17.26 8.99 11.04
C ALA A 110 18.34 8.30 10.21
N PHE A 111 18.07 8.02 8.93
CA PHE A 111 19.07 7.49 7.99
C PHE A 111 20.24 8.46 7.79
N VAL A 112 19.96 9.75 7.59
CA VAL A 112 20.98 10.79 7.44
C VAL A 112 21.83 10.93 8.71
N ASP A 113 21.24 10.80 9.89
CA ASP A 113 22.00 10.84 11.15
C ASP A 113 22.85 9.59 11.35
N PHE A 114 22.37 8.43 10.90
CA PHE A 114 23.16 7.21 10.84
C PHE A 114 24.38 7.36 9.92
N THR A 115 24.22 7.91 8.71
CA THR A 115 25.34 8.09 7.77
C THR A 115 26.41 9.03 8.32
N LYS A 116 26.01 10.13 8.99
CA LYS A 116 26.93 11.02 9.72
C LYS A 116 27.69 10.27 10.82
N THR A 117 26.99 9.45 11.60
CA THR A 117 27.56 8.68 12.71
C THR A 117 28.63 7.72 12.23
N VAL A 118 28.37 7.00 11.13
CA VAL A 118 29.31 6.04 10.55
C VAL A 118 30.31 6.68 9.57
N LYS A 119 30.31 8.02 9.45
CA LYS A 119 31.20 8.82 8.59
C LYS A 119 31.18 8.42 7.11
N ILE A 120 30.00 8.05 6.63
CA ILE A 120 29.78 7.84 5.19
C ILE A 120 28.98 9.01 4.63
N GLN A 121 29.21 9.31 3.36
CA GLN A 121 28.38 10.29 2.67
C GLN A 121 26.98 9.71 2.45
N ASP A 122 25.95 10.54 2.65
CA ASP A 122 24.59 10.19 2.25
C ASP A 122 24.54 9.98 0.72
N PRO A 123 24.30 8.74 0.24
CA PRO A 123 24.26 8.46 -1.20
C PRO A 123 23.08 9.14 -1.90
N PHE A 124 22.05 9.57 -1.15
CA PHE A 124 20.86 10.21 -1.69
C PHE A 124 20.92 11.74 -1.65
N GLU A 125 21.94 12.35 -1.05
CA GLU A 125 22.06 13.81 -0.93
C GLU A 125 21.91 14.56 -2.27
N PRO A 126 22.50 14.12 -3.39
CA PRO A 126 22.33 14.82 -4.67
C PRO A 126 20.87 14.81 -5.14
N ILE A 127 20.22 13.65 -5.00
CA ILE A 127 18.84 13.42 -5.45
C ILE A 127 17.87 14.16 -4.53
N SER A 128 18.06 14.08 -3.20
CA SER A 128 17.17 14.75 -2.24
C SER A 128 17.20 16.27 -2.43
N LYS A 129 18.38 16.87 -2.66
CA LYS A 129 18.51 18.31 -2.99
C LYS A 129 17.79 18.68 -4.29
N GLU A 130 17.85 17.83 -5.31
CA GLU A 130 17.18 18.07 -6.59
C GLU A 130 15.65 17.98 -6.44
N PHE A 131 15.16 16.94 -5.77
CA PHE A 131 13.73 16.77 -5.50
C PHE A 131 13.16 17.91 -4.64
N LEU A 132 13.87 18.33 -3.58
CA LEU A 132 13.43 19.46 -2.75
C LEU A 132 13.35 20.77 -3.53
N LYS A 133 14.23 21.00 -4.52
CA LYS A 133 14.13 22.17 -5.42
C LYS A 133 12.94 22.05 -6.37
N LEU A 134 12.70 20.86 -6.93
CA LEU A 134 11.56 20.60 -7.82
C LEU A 134 10.23 20.79 -7.09
N THR A 135 10.18 20.46 -5.80
CA THR A 135 8.94 20.50 -5.00
C THR A 135 8.73 21.81 -4.25
N GLN A 136 9.70 22.73 -4.22
CA GLN A 136 9.56 24.07 -3.61
C GLN A 136 8.40 24.89 -4.20
N ASN A 137 7.97 24.59 -5.43
CA ASN A 137 6.83 25.22 -6.10
C ASN A 137 5.59 24.32 -6.19
N TYR A 138 5.69 23.06 -5.73
CA TYR A 138 4.54 22.17 -5.60
C TYR A 138 3.98 22.35 -4.20
N ALA A 139 2.94 23.18 -4.08
CA ALA A 139 2.05 23.06 -2.92
C ALA A 139 1.59 21.59 -2.82
N PRO A 140 1.34 21.05 -1.62
CA PRO A 140 0.68 19.75 -1.47
C PRO A 140 -0.72 19.90 -2.08
N ILE A 141 -0.83 19.62 -3.38
CA ILE A 141 -2.10 19.61 -4.07
C ILE A 141 -2.81 18.40 -3.48
N HIS A 142 -3.96 18.65 -2.84
CA HIS A 142 -5.06 17.69 -2.83
C HIS A 142 -5.31 17.29 -4.30
N LEU A 143 -4.58 16.28 -4.80
CA LEU A 143 -4.74 15.73 -6.15
C LEU A 143 -5.98 14.83 -6.13
N VAL A 144 -7.12 15.44 -5.81
CA VAL A 144 -8.45 14.91 -6.06
C VAL A 144 -9.03 15.75 -7.19
N GLU A 145 -8.42 15.73 -8.38
CA GLU A 145 -9.04 16.32 -9.57
C GLU A 145 -8.43 15.82 -10.90
N SER A 146 -8.07 14.53 -11.02
CA SER A 146 -7.84 13.95 -12.35
C SER A 146 -7.97 12.42 -12.41
N ILE A 147 -9.04 11.88 -11.83
CA ILE A 147 -9.51 10.53 -12.19
C ILE A 147 -10.95 10.70 -12.70
N LYS A 148 -11.06 11.04 -13.98
CA LYS A 148 -12.29 10.85 -14.77
C LYS A 148 -12.29 9.42 -15.31
#